data_AF-A0A1F7VFU2-F1
#
_entry.id   AF-A0A1F7VFU2-F1
#
_cell.length_a   1.000
_cell.length_b   1.000
_cell.length_c   1.000
_cell.angle_alpha   90.00
_cell.angle_beta   90.00
_cell.angle_gamma   90.00
#
_symmetry.space_group_name_H-M   'P 1'
#
loop_
_entity.id
_entity.type
_entity.pdbx_description
1 polymer ?
#
loop_
_entity_poly.entity_id
_entity_poly.type
_entity_poly.pdbx_seq_one_letter_code
_entity_poly.pdbx_strand_id
1 'polypeptide(L)'
;MFELRYSKENDKVWAINELPMEEYLAGLAEVSENKVLEFYKAQAVAARTYAYYQLQDGRKHASRNFDVNASQGDQVYAGYVREQTFIKGAEGVSATRGEMMTYNKDVVVTPYFAQSSGRTRTWKEAWGGADKPWLVSVTTHYDKGRTRYGHGVGMSQYDAAKRAEKEGVDYKTLLKYYYQGIEVERIFK
;
A
#
# COMPACT_ATOMS: atom_id res chain seq x y z
N MET A 1 -3.93 8.41 -19.60
CA MET A 1 -5.04 9.03 -20.36
C MET A 1 -6.02 9.59 -19.35
N PHE A 2 -6.52 10.81 -19.56
CA PHE A 2 -7.60 11.34 -18.73
C PHE A 2 -8.94 11.10 -19.41
N GLU A 3 -9.91 10.62 -18.64
CA GLU A 3 -11.30 10.49 -19.07
C GLU A 3 -12.25 11.05 -18.00
N LEU A 4 -13.45 11.45 -18.42
CA LEU A 4 -14.51 11.88 -17.53
C LEU A 4 -15.60 10.80 -17.50
N ARG A 5 -15.93 10.28 -16.31
CA ARG A 5 -17.00 9.29 -16.14
C ARG A 5 -18.06 9.79 -15.17
N TYR A 6 -19.31 9.80 -15.63
CA TYR A 6 -20.45 10.01 -14.76
C TYR A 6 -20.80 8.73 -14.00
N SER A 7 -21.06 8.85 -12.70
CA SER A 7 -21.41 7.78 -11.79
C SER A 7 -22.86 7.96 -11.31
N LYS A 8 -23.74 7.04 -11.71
CA LYS A 8 -25.16 7.03 -11.29
C LYS A 8 -25.34 6.75 -9.79
N GLU A 9 -24.39 6.07 -9.16
CA GLU A 9 -24.48 5.69 -7.74
C GLU A 9 -24.51 6.92 -6.81
N ASN A 10 -23.74 7.94 -7.16
CA ASN A 10 -23.56 9.13 -6.31
C ASN A 10 -23.83 10.45 -7.03
N ASP A 11 -24.35 10.38 -8.26
CA ASP A 11 -24.68 11.52 -9.11
C ASP A 11 -23.51 12.51 -9.29
N LYS A 12 -22.31 11.97 -9.56
CA LYS A 12 -21.08 12.76 -9.73
C LYS A 12 -20.34 12.41 -11.01
N VAL A 13 -19.61 13.39 -11.54
CA VAL A 13 -18.62 13.19 -12.59
C VAL A 13 -17.25 13.01 -11.94
N TRP A 14 -16.55 11.96 -12.32
CA TRP A 14 -15.18 11.65 -11.91
C TRP A 14 -14.23 11.96 -13.06
N ALA A 15 -13.14 12.68 -12.74
CA ALA A 15 -11.97 12.73 -13.60
C ALA A 15 -11.07 11.54 -13.26
N ILE A 16 -10.88 10.64 -14.22
CA ILE A 16 -10.11 9.42 -14.05
C ILE A 16 -8.82 9.58 -14.85
N ASN A 17 -7.70 9.30 -14.19
CA ASN A 17 -6.39 9.27 -14.82
C ASN A 17 -5.94 7.81 -14.95
N GLU A 18 -6.03 7.27 -16.16
CA GLU A 18 -5.54 5.94 -16.49
C GLU A 18 -4.03 5.97 -16.72
N LEU A 19 -3.29 5.19 -15.95
CA LEU A 19 -1.83 5.14 -16.00
C LEU A 19 -1.31 3.69 -15.95
N PRO A 20 -0.17 3.41 -16.58
CA PRO A 20 0.59 2.20 -16.29
C PRO A 20 0.91 2.10 -14.79
N MET A 21 0.86 0.89 -14.24
CA MET A 21 1.03 0.63 -12.80
C MET A 21 2.29 1.29 -12.21
N GLU A 22 3.43 1.19 -12.89
CA GLU A 22 4.70 1.75 -12.37
C GLU A 22 4.71 3.29 -12.36
N GLU A 23 4.10 3.94 -13.35
CA GLU A 23 3.94 5.40 -13.39
C GLU A 23 2.98 5.90 -12.29
N TYR A 24 1.90 5.14 -12.06
CA TYR A 24 1.00 5.39 -10.96
C TYR A 24 1.72 5.32 -9.59
N LEU A 25 2.51 4.26 -9.36
CA LEU A 25 3.23 4.06 -8.12
C LEU A 25 4.32 5.12 -7.89
N ALA A 26 5.01 5.54 -8.95
CA ALA A 26 6.04 6.59 -8.86
C ALA A 26 5.47 7.96 -8.45
N GLY A 27 4.19 8.23 -8.75
CA GLY A 27 3.49 9.45 -8.36
C GLY A 27 2.84 9.42 -6.96
N LEU A 28 3.01 8.34 -6.17
CA LEU A 28 2.43 8.25 -4.83
C LEU A 28 3.11 9.22 -3.83
N ALA A 29 2.28 9.84 -2.98
CA ALA A 29 2.69 10.77 -1.93
C ALA A 29 2.33 10.27 -0.53
N GLU A 30 2.41 8.95 -0.34
CA GLU A 30 2.07 8.24 0.91
C GLU A 30 3.06 8.46 2.05
N VAL A 31 4.32 8.71 1.71
CA VAL A 31 5.42 8.66 2.66
C VAL A 31 6.31 9.89 2.53
N SER A 32 6.78 10.40 3.67
CA SER A 32 7.74 11.50 3.72
C SER A 32 9.16 11.03 3.42
N GLU A 33 9.99 11.97 2.96
CA GLU A 33 11.39 11.75 2.62
C GLU A 33 12.25 11.27 3.81
N ASN A 34 13.52 10.98 3.53
CA ASN A 34 14.56 10.59 4.50
C ASN A 34 14.36 9.23 5.18
N LYS A 35 13.76 8.24 4.50
CA LYS A 35 13.82 6.83 4.90
C LYS A 35 14.90 6.07 4.13
N VAL A 36 15.29 4.92 4.67
CA VAL A 36 16.20 3.99 4.00
C VAL A 36 15.50 3.31 2.83
N LEU A 37 16.25 2.93 1.80
CA LEU A 37 15.70 2.41 0.54
C LEU A 37 14.82 1.16 0.75
N GLU A 38 15.19 0.28 1.68
CA GLU A 38 14.43 -0.93 2.00
C GLU A 38 12.98 -0.65 2.43
N PHE A 39 12.74 0.47 3.11
CA PHE A 39 11.38 0.90 3.41
C PHE A 39 10.59 1.27 2.14
N TYR A 40 11.22 2.02 1.21
CA TYR A 40 10.55 2.41 -0.03
C TYR A 40 10.27 1.22 -0.95
N LYS A 41 11.15 0.21 -0.98
CA LYS A 41 10.89 -1.06 -1.64
C LYS A 41 9.68 -1.77 -1.03
N ALA A 42 9.59 -1.86 0.30
CA ALA A 42 8.43 -2.48 0.98
C ALA A 42 7.13 -1.71 0.68
N GLN A 43 7.17 -0.38 0.75
CA GLN A 43 6.04 0.48 0.43
C GLN A 43 5.59 0.30 -1.03
N ALA A 44 6.52 0.22 -1.98
CA ALA A 44 6.21 0.03 -3.39
C ALA A 44 5.53 -1.32 -3.66
N VAL A 45 6.05 -2.42 -3.11
CA VAL A 45 5.46 -3.75 -3.26
C VAL A 45 4.06 -3.80 -2.62
N ALA A 46 3.87 -3.25 -1.42
CA ALA A 46 2.56 -3.19 -0.77
C ALA A 46 1.56 -2.33 -1.56
N ALA A 47 2.01 -1.19 -2.08
CA ALA A 47 1.18 -0.32 -2.91
C ALA A 47 0.79 -0.97 -4.24
N ARG A 48 1.73 -1.63 -4.92
CA ARG A 48 1.50 -2.36 -6.17
C ARG A 48 0.49 -3.49 -5.98
N THR A 49 0.70 -4.28 -4.93
CA THR A 49 -0.17 -5.41 -4.61
C THR A 49 -1.59 -4.95 -4.28
N TYR A 50 -1.74 -3.88 -3.49
CA TYR A 50 -3.05 -3.30 -3.18
C TYR A 50 -3.75 -2.79 -4.44
N ALA A 51 -3.08 -1.98 -5.26
CA ALA A 51 -3.65 -1.44 -6.49
C ALA A 51 -4.08 -2.56 -7.45
N TYR A 52 -3.24 -3.57 -7.64
CA TYR A 52 -3.57 -4.75 -8.45
C TYR A 52 -4.75 -5.54 -7.90
N TYR A 53 -4.80 -5.79 -6.58
CA TYR A 53 -5.92 -6.46 -5.94
C TYR A 53 -7.24 -5.71 -6.18
N GLN A 54 -7.23 -4.37 -6.08
CA GLN A 54 -8.44 -3.57 -6.31
C GLN A 54 -8.90 -3.61 -7.78
N LEU A 55 -7.96 -3.62 -8.73
CA LEU A 55 -8.23 -3.77 -10.16
C LEU A 55 -8.90 -5.11 -10.51
N GLN A 56 -8.44 -6.21 -9.90
CA GLN A 56 -8.92 -7.55 -10.25
C GLN A 56 -10.16 -7.97 -9.44
N ASP A 57 -10.00 -8.05 -8.12
CA ASP A 57 -10.91 -8.77 -7.23
C ASP A 57 -11.64 -7.85 -6.27
N GLY A 58 -10.93 -6.87 -5.71
CA GLY A 58 -11.43 -6.03 -4.64
C GLY A 58 -12.55 -5.10 -5.11
N ARG A 59 -12.43 -4.52 -6.31
CA ARG A 59 -13.48 -3.77 -7.03
C ARG A 59 -14.24 -2.78 -6.14
N LYS A 60 -13.57 -2.22 -5.13
CA LYS A 60 -14.14 -1.35 -4.08
C LYS A 60 -14.87 -0.14 -4.66
N HIS A 61 -14.46 0.27 -5.85
CA HIS A 61 -14.97 1.44 -6.56
C HIS A 61 -15.63 1.09 -7.90
N ALA A 62 -15.90 -0.19 -8.18
CA ALA A 62 -16.46 -0.63 -9.46
C ALA A 62 -17.81 0.02 -9.81
N SER A 63 -18.67 0.26 -8.81
CA SER A 63 -19.93 0.97 -8.99
C SER A 63 -19.78 2.45 -9.37
N ARG A 64 -18.58 3.03 -9.14
CA ARG A 64 -18.18 4.40 -9.51
C ARG A 64 -17.26 4.43 -10.74
N ASN A 65 -16.99 3.28 -11.36
CA ASN A 65 -16.20 3.11 -12.58
C ASN A 65 -14.71 3.47 -12.49
N PHE A 66 -14.10 3.37 -11.29
CA PHE A 66 -12.65 3.48 -11.10
C PHE A 66 -12.15 2.46 -10.08
N ASP A 67 -10.83 2.27 -9.96
CA ASP A 67 -10.25 1.19 -9.16
C ASP A 67 -9.77 1.65 -7.78
N VAL A 68 -9.09 2.79 -7.74
CA VAL A 68 -8.55 3.44 -6.53
C VAL A 68 -8.78 4.95 -6.59
N ASN A 69 -9.03 5.57 -5.45
CA ASN A 69 -9.10 7.03 -5.33
C ASN A 69 -7.79 7.64 -4.82
N ALA A 70 -7.51 8.88 -5.21
CA ALA A 70 -6.29 9.61 -4.87
C ALA A 70 -6.25 10.17 -3.42
N SER A 71 -7.02 9.61 -2.49
CA SER A 71 -7.12 10.08 -1.10
C SER A 71 -6.68 9.01 -0.10
N GLN A 72 -6.66 9.35 1.19
CA GLN A 72 -6.42 8.38 2.28
C GLN A 72 -7.43 7.21 2.31
N GLY A 73 -8.51 7.31 1.53
CA GLY A 73 -9.45 6.21 1.33
C GLY A 73 -8.85 5.02 0.57
N ASP A 74 -7.86 5.23 -0.30
CA ASP A 74 -7.08 4.18 -0.96
C ASP A 74 -5.59 4.50 -0.94
N GLN A 75 -5.13 5.37 -1.86
CA GLN A 75 -3.73 5.76 -1.95
C GLN A 75 -3.61 7.23 -2.38
N VAL A 76 -2.81 8.01 -1.66
CA VAL A 76 -2.55 9.43 -1.92
C VAL A 76 -1.66 9.56 -3.14
N TYR A 77 -2.21 10.10 -4.24
CA TYR A 77 -1.52 10.30 -5.51
C TYR A 77 -1.31 11.79 -5.79
N ALA A 78 -0.08 12.19 -6.10
CA ALA A 78 0.29 13.59 -6.34
C ALA A 78 0.83 13.85 -7.77
N GLY A 79 0.74 12.85 -8.65
CA GLY A 79 1.08 13.03 -10.07
C GLY A 79 2.58 13.05 -10.38
N TYR A 80 2.88 13.34 -11.64
CA TYR A 80 4.24 13.36 -12.21
C TYR A 80 5.21 14.29 -11.46
N VAL A 81 4.73 15.40 -10.89
CA VAL A 81 5.60 16.31 -10.10
C VAL A 81 6.16 15.59 -8.87
N ARG A 82 5.40 14.67 -8.28
CA ARG A 82 5.87 13.87 -7.14
C ARG A 82 6.96 12.90 -7.56
N GLU A 83 6.81 12.23 -8.69
CA GLU A 83 7.83 11.34 -9.24
C GLU A 83 9.17 12.07 -9.42
N GLN A 84 9.13 13.28 -10.00
CA GLN A 84 10.34 14.09 -10.25
C GLN A 84 11.01 14.60 -8.96
N THR A 85 10.22 14.83 -7.90
CA THR A 85 10.73 15.39 -6.64
C THR A 85 11.09 14.33 -5.61
N PHE A 86 10.50 13.13 -5.70
CA PHE A 86 10.64 12.06 -4.72
C PHE A 86 11.46 10.88 -5.24
N ILE A 87 12.73 11.17 -5.56
CA ILE A 87 13.66 10.26 -6.24
C ILE A 87 13.78 8.89 -5.56
N LYS A 88 13.95 8.84 -4.23
CA LYS A 88 14.07 7.55 -3.51
C LYS A 88 12.80 6.70 -3.54
N GLY A 89 11.62 7.34 -3.62
CA GLY A 89 10.36 6.62 -3.80
C GLY A 89 10.32 5.95 -5.17
N ALA A 90 10.63 6.71 -6.22
CA ALA A 90 10.72 6.20 -7.59
C ALA A 90 11.80 5.09 -7.72
N GLU A 91 12.93 5.23 -7.02
CA GLU A 91 13.96 4.18 -6.93
C GLU A 91 13.42 2.90 -6.30
N GLY A 92 12.66 3.00 -5.19
CA GLY A 92 12.01 1.84 -4.57
C GLY A 92 11.00 1.14 -5.48
N VAL A 93 10.25 1.91 -6.27
CA VAL A 93 9.32 1.39 -7.29
C VAL A 93 10.09 0.63 -8.37
N SER A 94 11.10 1.26 -8.97
CA SER A 94 11.93 0.69 -10.03
C SER A 94 12.67 -0.58 -9.56
N ALA A 95 13.27 -0.55 -8.36
CA ALA A 95 14.02 -1.67 -7.80
C ALA A 95 13.14 -2.90 -7.48
N THR A 96 11.82 -2.71 -7.36
CA THR A 96 10.85 -3.77 -7.07
C THR A 96 9.85 -3.98 -8.21
N ARG A 97 10.21 -3.54 -9.43
CA ARG A 97 9.31 -3.62 -10.59
C ARG A 97 8.73 -5.04 -10.74
N GLY A 98 7.40 -5.08 -10.85
CA GLY A 98 6.65 -6.33 -11.03
C GLY A 98 6.60 -7.25 -9.80
N GLU A 99 7.16 -6.86 -8.66
CA GLU A 99 7.06 -7.64 -7.42
C GLU A 99 5.78 -7.32 -6.66
N MET A 100 5.05 -8.37 -6.28
CA MET A 100 3.80 -8.32 -5.52
C MET A 100 3.79 -9.41 -4.43
N MET A 101 2.90 -9.25 -3.45
CA MET A 101 2.69 -10.23 -2.40
C MET A 101 1.59 -11.22 -2.77
N THR A 102 1.87 -12.50 -2.57
CA THR A 102 0.93 -13.59 -2.77
C THR A 102 0.72 -14.38 -1.49
N TYR A 103 -0.45 -14.98 -1.33
CA TYR A 103 -0.74 -15.98 -0.31
C TYR A 103 -1.43 -17.15 -0.98
N ASN A 104 -0.93 -18.38 -0.78
CA ASN A 104 -1.39 -19.55 -1.52
C ASN A 104 -1.39 -19.35 -3.05
N LYS A 105 -0.40 -18.60 -3.57
CA LYS A 105 -0.23 -18.23 -4.99
C LYS A 105 -1.19 -17.17 -5.55
N ASP A 106 -2.17 -16.73 -4.76
CA ASP A 106 -3.07 -15.65 -5.17
C ASP A 106 -2.54 -14.29 -4.70
N VAL A 107 -2.68 -13.25 -5.53
CA VAL A 107 -2.36 -11.87 -5.13
C VAL A 107 -3.35 -11.41 -4.08
N VAL A 108 -2.84 -10.84 -2.97
CA VAL A 108 -3.65 -10.55 -1.79
C VAL A 108 -3.79 -9.07 -1.49
N VAL A 109 -4.87 -8.70 -0.78
CA VAL A 109 -5.04 -7.32 -0.29
C VAL A 109 -4.02 -6.99 0.79
N THR A 110 -3.29 -5.89 0.60
CA THR A 110 -2.16 -5.47 1.45
C THR A 110 -2.33 -4.02 1.91
N PRO A 111 -3.30 -3.75 2.79
CA PRO A 111 -3.51 -2.40 3.28
C PRO A 111 -2.34 -1.97 4.17
N TYR A 112 -2.00 -0.69 4.13
CA TYR A 112 -0.96 -0.08 4.95
C TYR A 112 -1.45 1.27 5.46
N PHE A 113 -0.83 1.78 6.53
CA PHE A 113 -1.29 2.98 7.21
C PHE A 113 -0.15 3.73 7.89
N ALA A 114 -0.37 5.00 8.22
CA ALA A 114 0.67 5.89 8.72
C ALA A 114 1.36 5.38 9.99
N GLN A 115 0.58 5.03 11.01
CA GLN A 115 1.15 4.72 12.32
C GLN A 115 0.13 4.04 13.23
N SER A 116 0.57 3.08 14.04
CA SER A 116 -0.26 2.42 15.05
C SER A 116 -0.12 3.04 16.45
N SER A 117 -0.54 2.30 17.48
CA SER A 117 -0.36 2.65 18.89
C SER A 117 0.35 1.53 19.69
N GLY A 118 1.12 0.67 19.01
CA GLY A 118 1.89 -0.42 19.64
C GLY A 118 1.58 -1.82 19.11
N ARG A 119 0.50 -1.97 18.33
CA ARG A 119 0.20 -3.16 17.53
C ARG A 119 -0.66 -2.79 16.32
N THR A 120 -0.60 -3.63 15.29
CA THR A 120 -1.58 -3.62 14.20
C THR A 120 -2.90 -4.25 14.66
N ARG A 121 -3.92 -4.16 13.80
CA ARG A 121 -5.24 -4.74 13.95
C ARG A 121 -5.43 -5.83 12.92
N THR A 122 -6.25 -6.80 13.28
CA THR A 122 -6.83 -7.77 12.33
C THR A 122 -7.80 -7.10 11.37
N TRP A 123 -8.10 -7.76 10.25
CA TRP A 123 -9.15 -7.33 9.33
C TRP A 123 -10.49 -7.14 10.05
N LYS A 124 -10.89 -8.13 10.87
CA LYS A 124 -12.16 -8.11 11.59
C LYS A 124 -12.25 -6.98 12.62
N GLU A 125 -11.17 -6.66 13.34
CA GLU A 125 -11.15 -5.53 14.28
C GLU A 125 -11.35 -4.16 13.59
N ALA A 126 -10.91 -4.01 12.34
CA ALA A 126 -11.00 -2.74 11.63
C ALA A 126 -12.28 -2.61 10.78
N TRP A 127 -12.70 -3.69 10.13
CA TRP A 127 -13.76 -3.66 9.11
C TRP A 127 -14.82 -4.75 9.26
N GLY A 128 -14.73 -5.61 10.28
CA GLY A 128 -15.63 -6.75 10.45
C GLY A 128 -15.39 -7.87 9.42
N GLY A 129 -16.37 -8.78 9.29
CA GLY A 129 -16.31 -9.89 8.33
C GLY A 129 -15.32 -11.00 8.72
N ALA A 130 -14.94 -11.80 7.73
CA ALA A 130 -13.99 -12.90 7.88
C ALA A 130 -12.54 -12.37 7.92
N ASP A 131 -11.73 -12.96 8.79
CA ASP A 131 -10.31 -12.65 8.88
C ASP A 131 -9.56 -13.08 7.61
N LYS A 132 -8.47 -12.37 7.34
CA LYS A 132 -7.53 -12.70 6.27
C LYS A 132 -6.28 -13.31 6.92
N PRO A 133 -5.88 -14.55 6.58
CA PRO A 133 -4.79 -15.25 7.27
C PRO A 133 -3.45 -14.49 7.29
N TRP A 134 -3.19 -13.66 6.28
CA TRP A 134 -2.00 -12.83 6.22
C TRP A 134 -2.11 -11.49 6.95
N LEU A 135 -3.29 -11.08 7.43
CA LEU A 135 -3.51 -9.83 8.16
C LEU A 135 -3.81 -10.09 9.64
N VAL A 136 -2.85 -10.72 10.31
CA VAL A 136 -2.89 -10.91 11.76
C VAL A 136 -2.29 -9.72 12.50
N SER A 137 -2.76 -9.48 13.72
CA SER A 137 -2.21 -8.43 14.59
C SER A 137 -0.76 -8.75 14.97
N VAL A 138 0.17 -7.85 14.66
CA VAL A 138 1.58 -7.92 15.03
C VAL A 138 1.99 -6.73 15.88
N THR A 139 3.04 -6.89 16.68
CA THR A 139 3.56 -5.82 17.53
C THR A 139 4.27 -4.76 16.69
N THR A 140 4.15 -3.50 17.08
CA THR A 140 4.86 -2.38 16.43
C THR A 140 5.60 -1.61 17.51
N HIS A 141 6.83 -2.03 17.80
CA HIS A 141 7.58 -1.56 18.96
C HIS A 141 7.88 -0.05 18.89
N TYR A 142 8.12 0.49 17.70
CA TYR A 142 8.42 1.91 17.50
C TYR A 142 7.15 2.79 17.56
N ASP A 143 5.97 2.19 17.43
CA ASP A 143 4.68 2.88 17.59
C ASP A 143 4.18 2.93 19.04
N LYS A 144 4.85 2.24 19.99
CA LYS A 144 4.38 2.14 21.37
C LYS A 144 4.24 3.53 22.01
N GLY A 145 3.06 3.81 22.56
CA GLY A 145 2.75 5.10 23.20
C GLY A 145 2.43 6.24 22.23
N ARG A 146 2.42 5.97 20.92
CA ARG A 146 2.01 6.95 19.90
C ARG A 146 0.51 6.87 19.62
N THR A 147 -0.05 7.96 19.09
CA THR A 147 -1.44 8.00 18.58
C THR A 147 -1.54 7.25 17.25
N ARG A 148 -2.54 6.37 17.10
CA ARG A 148 -2.79 5.70 15.81
C ARG A 148 -3.32 6.70 14.78
N TYR A 149 -2.73 6.68 13.59
CA TYR A 149 -3.23 7.37 12.40
C TYR A 149 -3.47 6.37 11.27
N GLY A 150 -4.73 6.19 10.91
CA GLY A 150 -5.20 5.22 9.92
C GLY A 150 -5.94 4.02 10.53
N HIS A 151 -6.31 3.07 9.67
CA HIS A 151 -7.18 1.94 10.00
C HIS A 151 -6.51 0.90 10.92
N GLY A 152 -5.18 0.78 10.87
CA GLY A 152 -4.42 -0.08 11.77
C GLY A 152 -4.08 -1.48 11.24
N VAL A 153 -4.47 -1.83 10.02
CA VAL A 153 -4.33 -3.19 9.47
C VAL A 153 -3.14 -3.26 8.52
N GLY A 154 -2.38 -4.35 8.55
CA GLY A 154 -1.21 -4.56 7.69
C GLY A 154 -0.01 -3.72 8.11
N MET A 155 0.70 -3.11 7.15
CA MET A 155 1.97 -2.45 7.43
C MET A 155 1.82 -1.04 8.05
N SER A 156 2.38 -0.84 9.24
CA SER A 156 2.56 0.50 9.83
C SER A 156 3.78 1.17 9.20
N GLN A 157 3.58 2.29 8.51
CA GLN A 157 4.65 2.99 7.78
C GLN A 157 5.73 3.51 8.73
N TYR A 158 5.36 4.09 9.88
CA TYR A 158 6.33 4.57 10.86
C TYR A 158 7.17 3.43 11.45
N ASP A 159 6.52 2.36 11.92
CA ASP A 159 7.22 1.22 12.50
C ASP A 159 8.10 0.52 11.46
N ALA A 160 7.61 0.32 10.24
CA ALA A 160 8.36 -0.31 9.15
C ALA A 160 9.60 0.51 8.77
N ALA A 161 9.46 1.83 8.68
CA ALA A 161 10.59 2.70 8.42
C ALA A 161 11.65 2.64 9.53
N LYS A 162 11.22 2.54 10.80
CA LYS A 162 12.14 2.41 11.93
C LYS A 162 12.78 1.04 12.03
N ARG A 163 12.08 -0.03 11.69
CA ARG A 163 12.67 -1.38 11.57
C ARG A 163 13.72 -1.43 10.48
N ALA A 164 13.40 -0.93 9.29
CA ALA A 164 14.35 -0.86 8.18
C ALA A 164 15.63 -0.11 8.56
N GLU A 165 15.48 1.03 9.25
CA GLU A 165 16.59 1.88 9.68
C GLU A 165 17.41 1.28 10.83
N LYS A 166 16.75 0.78 11.88
CA LYS A 166 17.41 0.42 13.15
C LYS A 166 17.76 -1.07 13.26
N GLU A 167 17.00 -1.93 12.61
CA GLU A 167 17.22 -3.39 12.62
C GLU A 167 17.98 -3.84 11.36
N GLY A 168 18.10 -2.96 10.34
CA GLY A 168 18.83 -3.26 9.11
C GLY A 168 18.19 -4.36 8.25
N VAL A 169 16.90 -4.62 8.47
CA VAL A 169 16.15 -5.67 7.75
C VAL A 169 15.79 -5.23 6.33
N ASP A 170 15.81 -6.18 5.41
CA ASP A 170 15.41 -5.95 4.02
C ASP A 170 13.89 -5.83 3.85
N TYR A 171 13.48 -5.33 2.69
CA TYR A 171 12.06 -5.10 2.39
C TYR A 171 11.21 -6.38 2.42
N LYS A 172 11.75 -7.54 2.03
CA LYS A 172 11.01 -8.81 2.06
C LYS A 172 10.74 -9.23 3.50
N THR A 173 11.72 -9.07 4.37
CA THR A 173 11.62 -9.34 5.80
C THR A 173 10.59 -8.42 6.45
N LEU A 174 10.61 -7.12 6.11
CA LEU A 174 9.57 -6.18 6.56
C LEU A 174 8.17 -6.62 6.12
N LEU A 175 7.99 -6.94 4.84
CA LEU A 175 6.69 -7.36 4.32
C LEU A 175 6.20 -8.64 5.00
N LYS A 176 7.04 -9.68 5.13
CA LYS A 176 6.69 -10.92 5.82
C LYS A 176 6.40 -10.73 7.31
N TYR A 177 6.93 -9.68 7.94
CA TYR A 177 6.57 -9.31 9.30
C TYR A 177 5.14 -8.77 9.41
N TYR A 178 4.73 -7.86 8.51
CA TYR A 178 3.40 -7.26 8.56
C TYR A 178 2.30 -8.09 7.90
N TYR A 179 2.68 -8.95 6.95
CA TYR A 179 1.78 -9.78 6.18
C TYR A 179 2.23 -11.24 6.33
N GLN A 180 1.57 -12.00 7.21
CA GLN A 180 2.07 -13.31 7.63
C GLN A 180 1.82 -14.41 6.58
N GLY A 181 2.83 -15.26 6.36
CA GLY A 181 2.73 -16.40 5.44
C GLY A 181 2.65 -16.02 3.96
N ILE A 182 2.89 -14.76 3.61
CA ILE A 182 2.97 -14.32 2.21
C ILE A 182 4.31 -14.73 1.59
N GLU A 183 4.31 -14.78 0.27
CA GLU A 183 5.52 -14.74 -0.55
C GLU A 183 5.62 -13.42 -1.32
N VAL A 184 6.84 -13.00 -1.63
CA VAL A 184 7.11 -11.82 -2.47
C VAL A 184 7.66 -12.31 -3.80
N GLU A 185 6.83 -12.23 -4.83
CA GLU A 185 7.09 -12.84 -6.14
C GLU A 185 7.07 -11.79 -7.24
N ARG A 186 7.92 -11.97 -8.25
CA ARG A 186 7.89 -11.15 -9.47
C ARG A 186 6.89 -11.73 -10.45
N ILE A 187 5.76 -11.06 -10.61
CA ILE A 187 4.64 -11.50 -11.44
C ILE A 187 4.80 -11.07 -12.90
N PHE A 188 5.47 -9.94 -13.15
CA PHE A 188 5.80 -9.47 -14.49
C PHE A 188 7.19 -8.82 -14.53
N LYS A 189 7.77 -8.71 -15.73
CA LYS A 189 9.07 -8.07 -15.93
C LYS A 189 8.94 -6.61 -16.17
#